data_AF-A0A3D4YML4-F1
#
_entry.id   AF-A0A3D4YML4-F1
#
_cell.length_a   1.000
_cell.length_b   1.000
_cell.length_c   1.000
_cell.angle_alpha   90.00
_cell.angle_beta   90.00
_cell.angle_gamma   90.00
#
_symmetry.space_group_name_H-M   'P 1'
#
loop_
_entity.id
_entity.type
_entity.pdbx_description
1 polymer ?
#
loop_
_entity_poly.entity_id
_entity_poly.type
_entity_poly.pdbx_seq_one_letter_code
_entity_poly.pdbx_strand_id
1 'polypeptide(L)'
;MAYNIRGASSASNTHLQERRMKAIRIATLAAALCVGMTSVAAAQGAPPQGQGQGEMRRGGGMGGMLLKDITLTDAQKDQVKTIREKYMPQQMELRKASQATGGPPDEPTRAKMMDLQNKQAAEIRAILTADQQATFDKNLAEMKSRMAGRRNGSS
;
A
#
# COMPACT_ATOMS: atom_id res chain seq x y z
N MET A 1 22.03 56.03 45.68
CA MET A 1 21.75 56.54 44.32
C MET A 1 20.59 55.75 43.76
N ALA A 2 19.44 56.40 43.57
CA ALA A 2 18.24 55.81 43.02
C ALA A 2 18.19 56.08 41.51
N TYR A 3 17.92 55.07 40.69
CA TYR A 3 17.22 55.25 39.41
C TYR A 3 16.32 54.04 39.14
N ASN A 4 15.02 54.29 39.29
CA ASN A 4 13.93 53.47 38.78
C ASN A 4 13.84 53.67 37.27
N ILE A 5 13.77 52.59 36.48
CA ILE A 5 13.07 52.60 35.19
C ILE A 5 12.10 51.43 35.12
N ARG A 6 10.87 51.82 34.79
CA ARG A 6 9.60 51.12 34.70
C ARG A 6 9.44 50.50 33.30
N GLY A 7 8.80 49.34 33.23
CA GLY A 7 8.13 48.82 32.03
C GLY A 7 8.24 47.30 31.91
N ALA A 8 7.20 46.51 31.69
CA ALA A 8 5.77 46.73 31.57
C ALA A 8 5.11 45.35 31.84
N SER A 9 3.91 45.40 32.42
CA SER A 9 3.04 44.26 32.71
C SER A 9 2.62 43.49 31.46
N SER A 10 2.46 42.16 31.58
CA SER A 10 1.32 41.38 31.05
C SER A 10 1.56 39.91 31.44
N ALA A 11 0.88 39.36 32.43
CA ALA A 11 -0.44 38.75 32.35
C ALA A 11 -0.33 37.23 32.61
N SER A 12 -0.87 36.82 33.76
CA SER A 12 -1.15 35.46 34.14
C SER A 12 -2.07 34.81 33.10
N ASN A 13 -1.81 33.55 32.72
CA ASN A 13 -2.88 32.63 32.34
C ASN A 13 -2.41 31.16 32.47
N THR A 14 -2.82 30.56 33.58
CA THR A 14 -3.00 29.12 33.73
C THR A 14 -3.89 28.59 32.61
N HIS A 15 -3.45 27.56 31.90
CA HIS A 15 -4.35 26.74 31.10
C HIS A 15 -3.94 25.28 31.17
N LEU A 16 -4.51 24.59 32.16
CA LEU A 16 -4.74 23.15 32.08
C LEU A 16 -5.57 22.87 30.82
N GLN A 17 -4.99 22.17 29.85
CA GLN A 17 -5.74 21.50 28.79
C GLN A 17 -5.39 20.03 28.81
N GLU A 18 -5.96 19.31 29.78
CA GLU A 18 -6.37 17.94 29.54
C GLU A 18 -7.36 17.95 28.37
N ARG A 19 -6.94 17.48 27.20
CA ARG A 19 -7.87 16.99 26.19
C ARG A 19 -7.37 15.64 25.70
N ARG A 20 -7.91 14.60 26.35
CA ARG A 20 -8.17 13.28 25.76
C ARG A 20 -8.94 13.50 24.45
N MET A 21 -8.22 13.73 23.36
CA MET A 21 -8.81 13.78 22.02
C MET A 21 -8.92 12.35 21.52
N LYS A 22 -10.14 11.81 21.69
CA LYS A 22 -10.63 10.65 20.95
C LYS A 22 -10.39 10.95 19.47
N ALA A 23 -9.45 10.26 18.85
CA ALA A 23 -9.22 10.34 17.42
C ALA A 23 -10.42 9.69 16.71
N ILE A 24 -11.45 10.49 16.47
CA ILE A 24 -12.58 10.17 15.63
C ILE A 24 -12.02 10.11 14.20
N ARG A 25 -11.66 8.91 13.74
CA ARG A 25 -11.35 8.66 12.33
C ARG A 25 -12.65 8.47 11.57
N ILE A 26 -13.34 9.56 11.29
CA ILE A 26 -14.38 9.56 10.25
C ILE A 26 -13.65 9.62 8.91
N ALA A 27 -13.40 8.46 8.32
CA ALA A 27 -13.07 8.32 6.91
C ALA A 27 -14.33 7.84 6.20
N THR A 28 -15.33 8.71 6.06
CA THR A 28 -16.46 8.47 5.15
C THR A 28 -16.00 8.79 3.74
N LEU A 29 -15.57 7.78 3.01
CA LEU A 29 -15.49 7.82 1.56
C LEU A 29 -16.66 6.99 1.03
N ALA A 30 -17.74 7.69 0.69
CA ALA A 30 -18.91 7.12 0.04
C ALA A 30 -18.54 6.74 -1.39
N ALA A 31 -18.43 5.44 -1.68
CA ALA A 31 -18.40 4.93 -3.04
C ALA A 31 -19.84 4.59 -3.46
N ALA A 32 -20.59 5.62 -3.85
CA ALA A 32 -21.84 5.45 -4.57
C ALA A 32 -21.54 5.52 -6.07
N LEU A 33 -21.65 4.40 -6.78
CA LEU A 33 -21.79 4.38 -8.23
C LEU A 33 -22.59 3.14 -8.65
N CYS A 34 -23.89 3.34 -8.79
CA CYS A 34 -24.81 2.44 -9.47
C CYS A 34 -25.12 3.00 -10.87
N VAL A 35 -25.44 2.05 -11.77
CA VAL A 35 -26.18 2.16 -13.05
C VAL A 35 -25.35 2.34 -14.33
N GLY A 36 -25.55 1.37 -15.24
CA GLY A 36 -25.34 1.56 -16.68
C GLY A 36 -25.01 0.30 -17.47
N MET A 37 -25.86 -0.74 -17.47
CA MET A 37 -25.79 -1.78 -18.51
C MET A 37 -26.30 -1.20 -19.83
N THR A 38 -25.42 -1.02 -20.81
CA THR A 38 -25.81 -0.92 -22.22
C THR A 38 -25.08 -2.01 -22.99
N SER A 39 -25.82 -3.07 -23.32
CA SER A 39 -25.39 -4.12 -24.24
C SER A 39 -25.25 -3.55 -25.66
N VAL A 40 -24.07 -3.68 -26.25
CA VAL A 40 -23.91 -3.63 -27.71
C VAL A 40 -23.43 -5.00 -28.16
N ALA A 41 -24.33 -5.72 -28.83
CA ALA A 41 -24.03 -6.95 -29.54
C ALA A 41 -23.81 -6.61 -31.02
N ALA A 42 -22.56 -6.78 -31.49
CA ALA A 42 -22.12 -6.99 -32.88
C ALA A 42 -20.59 -6.99 -32.85
N ALA A 43 -19.82 -7.78 -33.58
CA ALA A 43 -20.00 -8.98 -34.39
C ALA A 43 -18.56 -9.50 -34.63
N GLN A 44 -18.39 -10.82 -34.69
CA GLN A 44 -17.32 -11.53 -35.42
C GLN A 44 -15.86 -11.07 -35.23
N GLY A 45 -15.14 -11.79 -34.38
CA GLY A 45 -13.68 -11.74 -34.32
C GLY A 45 -13.22 -12.67 -33.22
N ALA A 46 -13.14 -13.97 -33.51
CA ALA A 46 -12.58 -14.95 -32.59
C ALA A 46 -11.14 -14.55 -32.23
N PRO A 47 -10.82 -14.25 -30.95
CA PRO A 47 -9.43 -14.15 -30.55
C PRO A 47 -8.85 -15.58 -30.46
N PRO A 48 -7.61 -15.81 -30.93
CA PRO A 48 -7.00 -17.13 -30.87
C PRO A 48 -6.93 -17.60 -29.41
N GLN A 49 -7.42 -18.82 -29.21
CA GLN A 49 -7.40 -19.55 -27.97
C GLN A 49 -5.93 -19.85 -27.63
N GLY A 50 -5.30 -18.95 -26.88
CA GLY A 50 -3.96 -19.09 -26.35
C GLY A 50 -3.93 -20.23 -25.33
N GLN A 51 -3.72 -21.45 -25.81
CA GLN A 51 -3.30 -22.60 -25.03
C GLN A 51 -1.83 -22.42 -24.65
N GLY A 52 -1.53 -22.65 -23.38
CA GLY A 52 -0.20 -22.45 -22.80
C GLY A 52 -0.16 -21.38 -21.73
N GLN A 53 -1.15 -21.41 -20.82
CA GLN A 53 -1.01 -20.83 -19.48
C GLN A 53 0.19 -21.48 -18.81
N GLY A 54 1.39 -20.92 -19.03
CA GLY A 54 2.48 -21.06 -18.10
C GLY A 54 1.93 -20.61 -16.76
N GLU A 55 1.96 -21.55 -15.82
CA GLU A 55 1.55 -21.41 -14.44
C GLU A 55 2.18 -20.15 -13.83
N MET A 56 1.57 -18.98 -14.06
CA MET A 56 1.94 -17.73 -13.43
C MET A 56 1.43 -17.87 -12.00
N ARG A 57 2.21 -18.59 -11.19
CA ARG A 57 2.00 -18.93 -9.77
C ARG A 57 1.03 -17.94 -9.15
N ARG A 58 -0.26 -18.33 -9.13
CA ARG A 58 -1.32 -17.58 -8.46
C ARG A 58 -0.86 -17.35 -7.02
N GLY A 59 -0.58 -16.09 -6.67
CA GLY A 59 -0.45 -15.65 -5.29
C GLY A 59 0.89 -15.86 -4.57
N GLY A 60 1.98 -16.24 -5.25
CA GLY A 60 3.27 -16.54 -4.60
C GLY A 60 4.23 -15.36 -4.38
N GLY A 61 3.78 -14.11 -4.56
CA GLY A 61 4.60 -12.91 -4.36
C GLY A 61 4.39 -12.27 -2.99
N MET A 62 5.20 -11.26 -2.64
CA MET A 62 5.02 -10.44 -1.42
C MET A 62 3.57 -9.96 -1.22
N GLY A 63 2.87 -9.61 -2.30
CA GLY A 63 1.46 -9.20 -2.25
C GLY A 63 0.47 -10.30 -1.86
N GLY A 64 0.82 -11.59 -1.98
CA GLY A 64 0.02 -12.70 -1.49
C GLY A 64 0.14 -12.88 0.03
N MET A 65 1.31 -12.58 0.59
CA MET A 65 1.54 -12.66 2.04
C MET A 65 0.88 -11.51 2.80
N LEU A 66 0.79 -10.31 2.20
CA LEU A 66 0.12 -9.17 2.83
C LEU A 66 -1.39 -9.38 3.01
N LEU A 67 -2.01 -10.11 2.08
CA LEU A 67 -3.45 -10.43 2.10
C LEU A 67 -3.77 -11.76 2.79
N LYS A 68 -2.78 -12.36 3.48
CA LYS A 68 -2.98 -13.60 4.22
C LYS A 68 -4.03 -13.39 5.32
N ASP A 69 -4.94 -14.36 5.47
CA ASP A 69 -6.02 -14.33 6.45
C ASP A 69 -7.01 -13.15 6.28
N ILE A 70 -7.04 -12.55 5.08
CA ILE A 70 -8.01 -11.52 4.70
C ILE A 70 -8.96 -12.08 3.64
N THR A 71 -10.24 -12.21 4.00
CA THR A 71 -11.30 -12.54 3.04
C THR A 71 -11.70 -11.28 2.29
N LEU A 72 -11.40 -11.22 0.99
CA LEU A 72 -11.80 -10.11 0.12
C LEU A 72 -13.18 -10.34 -0.50
N THR A 73 -13.97 -9.29 -0.64
CA THR A 73 -15.16 -9.29 -1.49
C THR A 73 -14.75 -9.36 -2.97
N ASP A 74 -15.68 -9.72 -3.85
CA ASP A 74 -15.37 -9.78 -5.28
C ASP A 74 -15.00 -8.41 -5.84
N ALA A 75 -15.69 -7.35 -5.42
CA ALA A 75 -15.32 -5.97 -5.77
C ALA A 75 -13.89 -5.62 -5.31
N GLN A 76 -13.48 -6.03 -4.11
CA GLN A 76 -12.12 -5.82 -3.62
C GLN A 76 -11.09 -6.61 -4.44
N LYS A 77 -11.40 -7.85 -4.84
CA LYS A 77 -10.52 -8.66 -5.70
C LYS A 77 -10.29 -7.98 -7.05
N ASP A 78 -11.33 -7.42 -7.64
CA ASP A 78 -11.23 -6.68 -8.91
C ASP A 78 -10.36 -5.44 -8.74
N GLN A 79 -10.56 -4.67 -7.67
CA GLN A 79 -9.70 -3.52 -7.37
C GLN A 79 -8.23 -3.93 -7.13
N VAL A 80 -7.98 -5.01 -6.39
CA VAL A 80 -6.62 -5.55 -6.22
C VAL A 80 -6.00 -5.93 -7.56
N LYS A 81 -6.77 -6.53 -8.47
CA LYS A 81 -6.31 -6.88 -9.82
C LYS A 81 -5.93 -5.62 -10.61
N THR A 82 -6.79 -4.60 -10.63
CA THR A 82 -6.51 -3.32 -11.28
C THR A 82 -5.24 -2.67 -10.72
N ILE A 83 -5.07 -2.66 -9.40
CA ILE A 83 -3.86 -2.12 -8.75
C ILE A 83 -2.63 -2.93 -9.18
N ARG A 84 -2.69 -4.26 -9.21
CA ARG A 84 -1.58 -5.10 -9.66
C ARG A 84 -1.20 -4.82 -11.12
N GLU A 85 -2.19 -4.71 -11.99
CA GLU A 85 -1.99 -4.41 -13.42
C GLU A 85 -1.33 -3.04 -13.62
N LYS A 86 -1.74 -2.02 -12.84
CA LYS A 86 -1.13 -0.68 -12.84
C LYS A 86 0.37 -0.71 -12.55
N TYR A 87 0.83 -1.52 -11.60
CA TYR A 87 2.25 -1.57 -11.21
C TYR A 87 3.08 -2.63 -11.95
N MET A 88 2.42 -3.55 -12.68
CA MET A 88 3.06 -4.65 -13.40
C MET A 88 4.19 -4.20 -14.34
N PRO A 89 4.00 -3.16 -15.19
CA PRO A 89 5.05 -2.73 -16.12
C PRO A 89 6.32 -2.25 -15.42
N GLN A 90 6.16 -1.43 -14.38
CA GLN A 90 7.27 -0.87 -13.60
C GLN A 90 8.01 -1.98 -12.85
N GLN A 91 7.29 -2.99 -12.35
CA GLN A 91 7.89 -4.15 -11.71
C GLN A 91 8.70 -5.00 -12.70
N MET A 92 8.21 -5.17 -13.93
CA MET A 92 8.95 -5.86 -14.99
C MET A 92 10.21 -5.11 -15.41
N GLU A 93 10.13 -3.80 -15.52
CA GLU A 93 11.27 -2.95 -15.86
C GLU A 93 12.38 -3.05 -14.81
N LEU A 94 12.05 -2.87 -13.53
CA LEU A 94 13.02 -3.00 -12.43
C LEU A 94 13.60 -4.41 -12.33
N ARG A 95 12.77 -5.43 -12.62
CA ARG A 95 13.20 -6.83 -12.65
C ARG A 95 14.18 -7.10 -13.79
N LYS A 96 13.97 -6.51 -14.97
CA LYS A 96 14.91 -6.60 -16.10
C LYS A 96 16.22 -5.88 -15.79
N ALA A 97 16.14 -4.66 -15.23
CA ALA A 97 17.32 -3.89 -14.82
C ALA A 97 18.17 -4.66 -13.82
N SER A 98 17.54 -5.33 -12.85
CA SER A 98 18.22 -6.17 -11.86
C SER A 98 18.86 -7.44 -12.46
N GLN A 99 18.31 -7.98 -13.55
CA GLN A 99 18.85 -9.17 -14.20
C GLN A 99 20.02 -8.84 -15.14
N ALA A 100 20.00 -7.66 -15.75
CA ALA A 100 21.05 -7.21 -16.66
C ALA A 100 22.43 -7.12 -15.99
N THR A 101 22.48 -6.88 -14.68
CA THR A 101 23.72 -6.79 -13.90
C THR A 101 24.29 -8.14 -13.48
N GLY A 102 23.57 -9.26 -13.69
CA GLY A 102 24.05 -10.62 -13.36
C GLY A 102 24.26 -10.90 -11.87
N GLY A 103 23.84 -9.99 -10.98
CA GLY A 103 24.03 -10.07 -9.53
C GLY A 103 22.88 -9.40 -8.77
N PRO A 104 23.00 -9.21 -7.44
CA PRO A 104 22.00 -8.48 -6.67
C PRO A 104 21.76 -7.08 -7.26
N PRO A 105 20.53 -6.53 -7.16
CA PRO A 105 20.25 -5.17 -7.61
C PRO A 105 21.17 -4.18 -6.88
N ASP A 106 21.66 -3.19 -7.63
CA ASP A 106 22.37 -2.06 -7.04
C ASP A 106 21.46 -1.29 -6.07
N GLU A 107 22.06 -0.44 -5.22
CA GLU A 107 21.30 0.33 -4.23
C GLU A 107 20.16 1.17 -4.81
N PRO A 108 20.32 1.92 -5.93
CA PRO A 108 19.23 2.71 -6.49
C PRO A 108 18.10 1.82 -7.05
N THR A 109 18.41 0.69 -7.70
CA THR A 109 17.37 -0.24 -8.16
C THR A 109 16.64 -0.87 -6.99
N ARG A 110 17.38 -1.26 -5.93
CA ARG A 110 16.78 -1.77 -4.69
C ARG A 110 15.85 -0.76 -4.04
N ALA A 111 16.22 0.52 -3.99
CA ALA A 111 15.39 1.59 -3.47
C ALA A 111 14.09 1.76 -4.28
N LYS A 112 14.20 1.78 -5.62
CA LYS A 112 13.03 1.84 -6.51
C LYS A 112 12.09 0.64 -6.34
N MET A 113 12.65 -0.56 -6.18
CA MET A 113 11.86 -1.77 -5.91
C MET A 113 11.10 -1.69 -4.59
N MET A 114 11.71 -1.12 -3.54
CA MET A 114 11.06 -0.93 -2.24
C MET A 114 9.97 0.13 -2.31
N ASP A 115 10.24 1.26 -2.96
CA ASP A 115 9.26 2.33 -3.16
C ASP A 115 8.02 1.82 -3.94
N LEU A 116 8.24 1.07 -5.02
CA LEU A 116 7.16 0.47 -5.80
C LEU A 116 6.30 -0.48 -4.96
N GLN A 117 6.93 -1.33 -4.14
CA GLN A 117 6.22 -2.23 -3.23
C GLN A 117 5.42 -1.47 -2.18
N ASN A 118 5.97 -0.40 -1.60
CA ASN A 118 5.28 0.42 -0.61
C ASN A 118 4.06 1.13 -1.21
N LYS A 119 4.19 1.69 -2.42
CA LYS A 119 3.08 2.33 -3.15
C LYS A 119 1.96 1.34 -3.44
N GLN A 120 2.31 0.18 -4.00
CA GLN A 120 1.34 -0.87 -4.27
C GLN A 120 0.63 -1.36 -2.99
N ALA A 121 1.38 -1.57 -1.90
CA ALA A 121 0.82 -1.99 -0.62
C ALA A 121 -0.12 -0.93 -0.03
N ALA A 122 0.22 0.36 -0.14
CA ALA A 122 -0.63 1.46 0.32
C ALA A 122 -1.95 1.54 -0.44
N GLU A 123 -1.92 1.40 -1.77
CA GLU A 123 -3.15 1.39 -2.58
C GLU A 123 -4.02 0.16 -2.29
N ILE A 124 -3.42 -1.03 -2.09
CA ILE A 124 -4.16 -2.22 -1.66
C ILE A 124 -4.77 -2.02 -0.27
N ARG A 125 -4.03 -1.43 0.68
CA ARG A 125 -4.56 -1.16 2.03
C ARG A 125 -5.77 -0.23 2.01
N ALA A 126 -5.79 0.75 1.09
CA ALA A 126 -6.84 1.76 1.00
C ALA A 126 -8.22 1.20 0.60
N ILE A 127 -8.27 0.06 -0.10
CA ILE A 127 -9.53 -0.60 -0.51
C ILE A 127 -10.06 -1.61 0.52
N LEU A 128 -9.32 -1.82 1.62
CA LEU A 128 -9.70 -2.74 2.69
C LEU A 128 -10.58 -2.07 3.74
N THR A 129 -11.46 -2.85 4.37
CA THR A 129 -12.22 -2.40 5.56
C THR A 129 -11.28 -2.20 6.76
N ALA A 130 -11.76 -1.52 7.80
CA ALA A 130 -10.96 -1.26 9.01
C ALA A 130 -10.41 -2.56 9.64
N ASP A 131 -11.25 -3.61 9.73
CA ASP A 131 -10.84 -4.89 10.32
C ASP A 131 -9.82 -5.62 9.44
N GLN A 132 -10.01 -5.59 8.11
CA GLN A 132 -9.05 -6.16 7.16
C GLN A 132 -7.71 -5.40 7.18
N GLN A 133 -7.74 -4.08 7.35
CA GLN A 133 -6.52 -3.26 7.49
C GLN A 133 -5.70 -3.66 8.72
N ALA A 134 -6.34 -4.01 9.84
CA ALA A 134 -5.63 -4.47 11.03
C ALA A 134 -4.83 -5.76 10.76
N THR A 135 -5.45 -6.73 10.09
CA THR A 135 -4.75 -7.96 9.66
C THR A 135 -3.66 -7.67 8.63
N PHE A 136 -3.92 -6.77 7.68
CA PHE A 136 -2.94 -6.36 6.66
C PHE A 136 -1.69 -5.74 7.29
N ASP A 137 -1.88 -4.82 8.24
CA ASP A 137 -0.79 -4.11 8.91
C ASP A 137 0.04 -5.07 9.77
N LYS A 138 -0.62 -6.06 10.42
CA LYS A 138 0.07 -7.15 11.12
C LYS A 138 0.93 -7.97 10.16
N ASN A 139 0.38 -8.39 9.01
CA ASN A 139 1.11 -9.15 8.01
C ASN A 139 2.31 -8.35 7.45
N LEU A 140 2.13 -7.05 7.22
CA LEU A 140 3.19 -6.15 6.77
C LEU A 140 4.32 -6.06 7.80
N ALA A 141 3.99 -5.93 9.09
CA ALA A 141 4.97 -5.89 10.18
C ALA A 141 5.74 -7.21 10.31
N GLU A 142 5.04 -8.35 10.26
CA GLU A 142 5.65 -9.68 10.33
C GLU A 142 6.62 -9.91 9.17
N MET A 143 6.23 -9.52 7.96
CA MET A 143 7.06 -9.60 6.77
C MET A 143 8.32 -8.74 6.90
N LYS A 144 8.21 -7.50 7.40
CA LYS A 144 9.36 -6.63 7.66
C LYS A 144 10.31 -7.23 8.70
N SER A 145 9.78 -7.80 9.78
CA SER A 145 10.56 -8.48 10.81
C SER A 145 11.34 -9.67 10.24
N ARG A 146 10.68 -10.50 9.44
CA ARG A 146 11.33 -11.63 8.74
C ARG A 146 12.45 -11.18 7.80
N MET A 147 12.24 -10.07 7.08
CA MET A 147 13.30 -9.50 6.22
C MET A 147 14.49 -8.98 7.03
N ALA A 148 14.24 -8.31 8.15
CA ALA A 148 15.29 -7.83 9.03
C ALA A 148 16.09 -8.99 9.65
N GLY A 149 15.41 -10.04 10.11
CA GLY A 149 16.06 -11.24 10.65
C GLY A 149 16.96 -11.95 9.64
N ARG A 150 16.54 -12.04 8.37
CA ARG A 150 17.39 -12.57 7.29
C ARG A 150 18.61 -11.71 7.02
N ARG A 151 18.50 -10.38 7.12
CA ARG A 151 19.64 -9.48 6.93
C ARG A 151 20.67 -9.63 8.05
N ASN A 152 20.22 -9.85 9.28
CA ASN A 152 21.09 -10.02 10.45
C ASN A 152 21.70 -11.43 10.55
N GLY A 153 21.06 -12.45 9.97
CA GLY A 153 21.57 -13.84 9.97
C GLY A 153 22.51 -14.18 8.81
N SER A 154 22.74 -13.26 7.88
CA SER A 154 23.66 -13.42 6.73
C SER A 154 25.01 -12.72 6.96
N SER A 155 25.36 -12.41 8.20
CA SER A 155 26.64 -11.80 8.60
C SER A 155 27.63 -12.85 9.09
#